data_AF-A0A2R7R7V7-F1
#
_entry.id   AF-A0A2R7R7V7-F1
#
_cell.length_a   1.000
_cell.length_b   1.000
_cell.length_c   1.000
_cell.angle_alpha   90.00
_cell.angle_beta   90.00
_cell.angle_gamma   90.00
#
_symmetry.space_group_name_H-M   'P 1'
#
loop_
_entity.id
_entity.type
_entity.pdbx_description
1 polymer ?
#
loop_
_entity_poly.entity_id
_entity_poly.type
_entity_poly.pdbx_seq_one_letter_code
_entity_poly.pdbx_strand_id
1 'polypeptide(L)'
;MNNGPRTSGPLNIDPALTALAAALHGEGPAVELSIGPDGQLVVGHTETPGCDDAVAVVRTSGSTGAPKATILTVEALAASSMATAFALKGEGQWLLALPVQYVAGIQVLVRSLFAGTRPWVMDLSGGFTPEAFTAAALELTDKIRFTSLVPTQLQRLLESPSTDTLAVLRRFNGILLGGAPAPARLLEAAREAGIRVITTYGSAETCGGCVYD
;
A
#
# COMPACT_ATOMS: atom_id res chain seq x y z
N MET A 1 -27.72 -13.48 21.76
CA MET A 1 -27.21 -13.52 20.37
C MET A 1 -25.71 -13.69 20.47
N ASN A 2 -25.21 -14.78 19.87
CA ASN A 2 -23.88 -15.33 20.10
C ASN A 2 -22.86 -14.58 19.22
N ASN A 3 -22.12 -13.62 19.78
CA ASN A 3 -20.97 -13.02 19.10
C ASN A 3 -19.77 -13.94 19.33
N GLY A 4 -19.63 -14.95 18.45
CA GLY A 4 -18.40 -15.73 18.37
C GLY A 4 -17.19 -14.81 18.12
N PRO A 5 -15.97 -15.26 18.45
CA PRO A 5 -14.77 -14.47 18.23
C PRO A 5 -14.69 -14.12 16.74
N ARG A 6 -14.65 -12.82 16.42
CA ARG A 6 -14.23 -12.38 15.09
C ARG A 6 -12.84 -12.98 14.89
N THR A 7 -12.64 -13.78 13.86
CA THR A 7 -11.33 -14.29 13.49
C THR A 7 -10.47 -13.09 13.06
N SER A 8 -9.84 -12.41 14.02
CA SER A 8 -8.98 -11.25 13.80
C SER A 8 -7.61 -11.75 13.36
N GLY A 9 -7.50 -12.00 12.06
CA GLY A 9 -6.24 -12.21 11.37
C GLY A 9 -6.05 -11.11 10.31
N PRO A 10 -4.84 -11.00 9.74
CA PRO A 10 -4.59 -10.06 8.65
C PRO A 10 -5.55 -10.30 7.49
N LEU A 11 -5.87 -9.22 6.77
CA LEU A 11 -6.75 -9.24 5.60
C LEU A 11 -6.30 -10.30 4.59
N ASN A 12 -7.20 -11.21 4.19
CA ASN A 12 -6.91 -12.15 3.10
C ASN A 12 -6.90 -11.40 1.76
N ILE A 13 -5.71 -11.21 1.19
CA ILE A 13 -5.51 -10.50 -0.07
C ILE A 13 -5.44 -11.40 -1.31
N ASP A 14 -5.48 -12.73 -1.15
CA ASP A 14 -5.33 -13.66 -2.27
C ASP A 14 -6.40 -13.45 -3.38
N PRO A 15 -7.68 -13.14 -3.05
CA PRO A 15 -8.67 -12.79 -4.06
C PRO A 15 -8.32 -11.51 -4.84
N ALA A 16 -7.78 -10.48 -4.17
CA ALA A 16 -7.34 -9.25 -4.84
C ALA A 16 -6.12 -9.49 -5.71
N LEU A 17 -5.13 -10.25 -5.24
CA LEU A 17 -3.95 -10.58 -6.05
C LEU A 17 -4.35 -11.33 -7.32
N THR A 18 -5.29 -12.28 -7.21
CA THR A 18 -5.81 -13.04 -8.36
C THR A 18 -6.52 -12.13 -9.35
N ALA A 19 -7.46 -11.29 -8.88
CA ALA A 19 -8.23 -10.42 -9.74
C ALA A 19 -7.37 -9.32 -10.41
N LEU A 20 -6.45 -8.71 -9.65
CA LEU A 20 -5.52 -7.73 -10.19
C LEU A 20 -4.55 -8.36 -11.19
N ALA A 21 -4.07 -9.59 -10.92
CA ALA A 21 -3.23 -10.30 -11.87
C ALA A 21 -3.99 -10.59 -13.17
N ALA A 22 -5.24 -11.05 -13.10
CA ALA A 22 -6.06 -11.27 -14.30
C ALA A 22 -6.23 -9.97 -15.09
N ALA A 23 -6.66 -8.88 -14.44
CA ALA A 23 -6.87 -7.59 -15.10
C ALA A 23 -5.56 -7.01 -15.69
N LEU A 24 -4.40 -7.21 -15.04
CA LEU A 24 -3.09 -6.83 -15.58
C LEU A 24 -2.72 -7.58 -16.88
N HIS A 25 -3.24 -8.79 -17.08
CA HIS A 25 -3.06 -9.57 -18.31
C HIS A 25 -4.15 -9.30 -19.35
N GLY A 26 -5.05 -8.34 -19.11
CA GLY A 26 -6.22 -8.10 -19.96
C GLY A 26 -7.29 -9.20 -19.83
N GLU A 27 -7.23 -9.99 -18.76
CA GLU A 27 -8.19 -11.04 -18.47
C GLU A 27 -9.20 -10.54 -17.43
N GLY A 28 -10.42 -10.21 -17.89
CA GLY A 28 -11.51 -9.78 -17.02
C GLY A 28 -11.58 -8.26 -16.80
N PRO A 29 -12.60 -7.80 -16.05
CA PRO A 29 -12.88 -6.38 -15.87
C PRO A 29 -11.98 -5.73 -14.81
N ALA A 30 -11.99 -4.41 -14.76
CA ALA A 30 -11.26 -3.64 -13.76
C ALA A 30 -11.76 -3.93 -12.34
N VAL A 31 -10.84 -3.95 -11.39
CA VAL A 31 -11.09 -4.32 -9.99
C VAL A 31 -11.37 -3.08 -9.13
N GLU A 32 -12.41 -3.13 -8.30
CA GLU A 32 -12.67 -2.13 -7.25
C GLU A 32 -12.55 -2.81 -5.88
N LEU A 33 -11.53 -2.43 -5.09
CA LEU A 33 -11.29 -3.01 -3.77
C LEU A 33 -11.98 -2.19 -2.67
N SER A 34 -12.74 -2.88 -1.82
CA SER A 34 -13.39 -2.28 -0.65
C SER A 34 -13.29 -3.19 0.58
N ILE A 35 -13.66 -2.68 1.75
CA ILE A 35 -13.73 -3.46 2.98
C ILE A 35 -15.20 -3.52 3.40
N GLY A 36 -15.72 -4.75 3.54
CA GLY A 36 -17.09 -5.01 3.94
C GLY A 36 -17.37 -4.66 5.40
N PRO A 37 -18.65 -4.63 5.82
CA PRO A 37 -19.05 -4.36 7.21
C PRO A 37 -18.48 -5.35 8.23
N ASP A 38 -18.11 -6.55 7.78
CA ASP A 38 -17.46 -7.61 8.55
C ASP A 38 -15.93 -7.46 8.63
N GLY A 39 -15.37 -6.41 8.01
CA GLY A 39 -13.94 -6.14 7.94
C GLY A 39 -13.21 -6.98 6.89
N GLN A 40 -13.92 -7.76 6.07
CA GLN A 40 -13.31 -8.58 5.02
C GLN A 40 -13.09 -7.79 3.73
N LEU A 41 -12.12 -8.25 2.95
CA LEU A 41 -11.85 -7.72 1.61
C LEU A 41 -13.00 -8.07 0.67
N VAL A 42 -13.53 -7.08 -0.02
CA VAL A 42 -14.48 -7.24 -1.11
C VAL A 42 -13.80 -6.86 -2.41
N VAL A 43 -13.78 -7.79 -3.35
CA VAL A 43 -13.26 -7.60 -4.71
C VAL A 43 -14.46 -7.36 -5.63
N GLY A 44 -14.73 -6.09 -5.92
CA GLY A 44 -15.72 -5.67 -6.91
C GLY A 44 -15.13 -5.69 -8.32
N HIS A 45 -16.01 -5.83 -9.31
CA HIS A 45 -15.66 -5.80 -10.72
C HIS A 45 -16.45 -4.68 -11.39
N THR A 46 -15.77 -3.85 -12.18
CA THR A 46 -16.35 -2.66 -12.81
C THR A 46 -16.03 -2.65 -14.29
N GLU A 47 -17.07 -2.56 -15.11
CA GLU A 47 -16.95 -2.31 -16.54
C GLU A 47 -16.43 -0.88 -16.78
N THR A 48 -15.52 -0.73 -17.73
CA THR A 48 -14.92 0.57 -18.09
C THR A 48 -15.03 0.79 -19.60
N PRO A 49 -16.24 1.15 -20.10
CA PRO A 49 -16.47 1.28 -21.54
C PRO A 49 -15.48 2.26 -22.20
N GLY A 50 -14.76 1.78 -23.22
CA GLY A 50 -13.76 2.57 -23.94
C GLY A 50 -12.37 2.62 -23.29
N CYS A 51 -12.12 1.82 -22.26
CA CYS A 51 -10.80 1.65 -21.62
C CYS A 51 -10.48 0.16 -21.51
N ASP A 52 -9.99 -0.41 -22.61
CA ASP A 52 -9.77 -1.87 -22.71
C ASP A 52 -8.60 -2.38 -21.84
N ASP A 53 -7.76 -1.47 -21.33
CA ASP A 53 -6.59 -1.74 -20.50
C ASP A 53 -6.79 -1.35 -19.02
N ALA A 54 -8.03 -1.19 -18.57
CA ALA A 54 -8.35 -0.85 -17.19
C ALA A 54 -8.07 -2.01 -16.23
N VAL A 55 -7.31 -1.75 -15.17
CA VAL A 55 -6.94 -2.75 -14.15
C VAL A 55 -7.69 -2.54 -12.85
N ALA A 56 -7.80 -1.30 -12.40
CA ALA A 56 -8.42 -0.97 -11.13
C ALA A 56 -9.19 0.34 -11.20
N VAL A 57 -10.21 0.47 -10.35
CA VAL A 57 -10.95 1.71 -10.14
C VAL A 57 -10.81 2.13 -8.69
N VAL A 58 -10.33 3.36 -8.47
CA VAL A 58 -10.23 3.97 -7.14
C VAL A 58 -11.29 5.05 -7.01
N ARG A 59 -12.13 4.95 -5.98
CA ARG A 59 -13.08 6.02 -5.65
C ARG A 59 -12.53 6.90 -4.55
N THR A 60 -12.52 8.20 -4.81
CA THR A 60 -12.24 9.21 -3.80
C THR A 60 -13.53 9.91 -3.41
N SER A 61 -13.68 10.23 -2.11
CA SER A 61 -14.78 11.06 -1.63
C SER A 61 -14.63 12.46 -2.24
N GLY A 62 -15.38 12.76 -3.30
CA GLY A 62 -15.40 14.10 -3.86
C GLY A 62 -16.00 15.09 -2.86
N SER A 63 -15.37 16.26 -2.69
CA SER A 63 -15.91 17.37 -1.88
C SER A 63 -17.26 17.89 -2.39
N THR A 64 -17.65 17.52 -3.61
CA THR A 64 -18.88 17.90 -4.31
C THR A 64 -20.02 16.88 -4.17
N GLY A 65 -19.88 15.85 -3.33
CA GLY A 65 -20.94 14.89 -2.99
C GLY A 65 -21.05 13.67 -3.91
N ALA A 66 -20.56 13.72 -5.15
CA ALA A 66 -20.41 12.55 -6.01
C ALA A 66 -18.98 11.98 -5.91
N PRO A 67 -18.79 10.70 -5.54
CA PRO A 67 -17.47 10.07 -5.53
C PRO A 67 -16.84 10.12 -6.93
N LYS A 68 -15.62 10.65 -7.02
CA LYS A 68 -14.86 10.61 -8.27
C LYS A 68 -14.22 9.24 -8.41
N ALA A 69 -14.43 8.59 -9.54
CA ALA A 69 -13.80 7.32 -9.90
C ALA A 69 -12.61 7.59 -10.81
N THR A 70 -11.44 7.10 -10.44
CA THR A 70 -10.24 7.13 -11.25
C THR A 70 -9.97 5.73 -11.77
N ILE A 71 -9.89 5.59 -13.09
CA ILE A 71 -9.50 4.35 -13.76
C ILE A 71 -7.98 4.29 -13.78
N LEU A 72 -7.41 3.18 -13.34
CA LEU A 72 -5.98 2.90 -13.36
C LEU A 72 -5.72 1.86 -14.44
N THR A 73 -4.96 2.24 -15.47
CA THR A 73 -4.65 1.36 -16.60
C THR A 73 -3.38 0.54 -16.37
N VAL A 74 -3.20 -0.53 -17.15
CA VAL A 74 -1.98 -1.36 -17.12
C VAL A 74 -0.73 -0.49 -17.31
N GLU A 75 -0.72 0.37 -18.34
CA GLU A 75 0.44 1.21 -18.65
C GLU A 75 0.77 2.20 -17.53
N ALA A 76 -0.25 2.85 -16.96
CA ALA A 76 -0.04 3.84 -15.89
C ALA A 76 0.43 3.19 -14.59
N LEU A 77 -0.10 2.01 -14.25
CA LEU A 77 0.34 1.22 -13.10
C LEU A 77 1.77 0.70 -13.27
N ALA A 78 2.13 0.23 -14.46
CA ALA A 78 3.49 -0.20 -14.80
C ALA A 78 4.47 0.98 -14.71
N ALA A 79 4.14 2.12 -15.30
CA ALA A 79 4.96 3.33 -15.25
C ALA A 79 5.20 3.80 -13.81
N SER A 80 4.17 3.84 -12.97
CA SER A 80 4.31 4.19 -11.55
C SER A 80 5.14 3.17 -10.77
N SER A 81 4.95 1.87 -11.04
CA SER A 81 5.75 0.79 -10.41
C SER A 81 7.23 0.92 -10.75
N MET A 82 7.57 1.14 -12.02
CA MET A 82 8.94 1.36 -12.48
C MET A 82 9.56 2.62 -11.87
N ALA A 83 8.82 3.74 -11.83
CA ALA A 83 9.30 4.98 -11.23
C ALA A 83 9.61 4.79 -9.73
N THR A 84 8.73 4.07 -9.01
CA THR A 84 8.97 3.72 -7.61
C THR A 84 10.18 2.80 -7.44
N ALA A 85 10.33 1.78 -8.27
CA ALA A 85 11.48 0.88 -8.24
C ALA A 85 12.81 1.63 -8.50
N PHE A 86 12.81 2.61 -9.42
CA PHE A 86 13.97 3.45 -9.67
C PHE A 86 14.32 4.31 -8.45
N ALA A 87 13.33 4.99 -7.86
CA ALA A 87 13.54 5.81 -6.66
C ALA A 87 14.02 4.98 -5.45
N LEU A 88 13.46 3.78 -5.28
CA LEU A 88 13.85 2.84 -4.22
C LEU A 88 15.12 2.04 -4.53
N LYS A 89 15.66 2.16 -5.74
CA LYS A 89 16.83 1.46 -6.25
C LYS A 89 16.68 -0.07 -6.19
N GLY A 90 15.48 -0.57 -6.47
CA GLY A 90 15.21 -1.99 -6.58
C GLY A 90 13.74 -2.37 -6.43
N GLU A 91 13.49 -3.65 -6.64
CA GLU A 91 12.21 -4.34 -6.44
C GLU A 91 12.38 -5.40 -5.35
N GLY A 92 11.29 -5.77 -4.68
CA GLY A 92 11.35 -6.67 -3.54
C GLY A 92 10.00 -6.82 -2.85
N GLN A 93 10.01 -7.48 -1.69
CA GLN A 93 8.81 -7.78 -0.95
C GLN A 93 8.26 -6.54 -0.24
N TRP A 94 6.95 -6.35 -0.34
CA TRP A 94 6.28 -5.22 0.29
C TRP A 94 5.49 -5.62 1.55
N LEU A 95 5.53 -4.76 2.55
CA LEU A 95 4.53 -4.72 3.63
C LEU A 95 3.40 -3.77 3.23
N LEU A 96 2.17 -4.29 3.22
CA LEU A 96 0.95 -3.53 3.08
C LEU A 96 0.49 -3.03 4.47
N ALA A 97 0.83 -1.78 4.77
CA ALA A 97 0.44 -1.07 5.99
C ALA A 97 -0.57 0.08 5.73
N LEU A 98 -1.23 0.03 4.57
CA LEU A 98 -2.20 1.02 4.11
C LEU A 98 -3.51 0.34 3.69
N PRO A 99 -4.66 1.02 3.78
CA PRO A 99 -5.92 0.47 3.31
C PRO A 99 -5.90 0.26 1.78
N VAL A 100 -6.33 -0.93 1.33
CA VAL A 100 -6.28 -1.36 -0.08
C VAL A 100 -7.28 -0.66 -0.99
N GLN A 101 -8.24 0.09 -0.43
CA GLN A 101 -9.20 0.88 -1.23
C GLN A 101 -8.56 2.13 -1.85
N TYR A 102 -7.39 2.53 -1.35
CA TYR A 102 -6.66 3.68 -1.85
C TYR A 102 -5.55 3.25 -2.80
N VAL A 103 -5.22 4.12 -3.75
CA VAL A 103 -4.17 3.87 -4.76
C VAL A 103 -2.83 3.44 -4.15
N ALA A 104 -2.46 3.96 -2.98
CA ALA A 104 -1.22 3.59 -2.31
C ALA A 104 -1.22 2.13 -1.80
N GLY A 105 -2.38 1.62 -1.36
CA GLY A 105 -2.56 0.22 -0.98
C GLY A 105 -2.61 -0.70 -2.20
N ILE A 106 -3.33 -0.31 -3.26
CA ILE A 106 -3.35 -1.05 -4.54
C ILE A 106 -1.95 -1.18 -5.12
N GLN A 107 -1.17 -0.10 -5.11
CA GLN A 107 0.18 -0.11 -5.64
C GLN A 107 1.14 -1.03 -4.89
N VAL A 108 0.91 -1.31 -3.60
CA VAL A 108 1.69 -2.36 -2.91
C VAL A 108 1.43 -3.73 -3.53
N LEU A 109 0.17 -4.06 -3.85
CA LEU A 109 -0.19 -5.32 -4.50
C LEU A 109 0.37 -5.38 -5.92
N VAL A 110 0.16 -4.32 -6.72
CA VAL A 110 0.61 -4.24 -8.12
C VAL A 110 2.12 -4.33 -8.24
N ARG A 111 2.89 -3.59 -7.43
CA ARG A 111 4.36 -3.68 -7.43
C ARG A 111 4.86 -5.05 -7.01
N SER A 112 4.15 -5.72 -6.11
CA SER A 112 4.50 -7.08 -5.71
C SER A 112 4.28 -8.07 -6.86
N LEU A 113 3.18 -7.92 -7.61
CA LEU A 113 2.91 -8.71 -8.82
C LEU A 113 3.98 -8.49 -9.90
N PHE A 114 4.36 -7.24 -10.19
CA PHE A 114 5.45 -6.95 -11.15
C PHE A 114 6.80 -7.52 -10.69
N ALA A 115 7.10 -7.43 -9.39
CA ALA A 115 8.34 -7.96 -8.80
C ALA A 115 8.35 -9.50 -8.64
N GLY A 116 7.23 -10.19 -8.90
CA GLY A 116 7.08 -11.62 -8.63
C GLY A 116 7.19 -11.99 -7.14
N THR A 117 6.86 -11.06 -6.24
CA THR A 117 6.93 -11.26 -4.78
C THR A 117 5.53 -11.35 -4.17
N ARG A 118 5.42 -11.96 -2.99
CA ARG A 118 4.18 -11.98 -2.22
C ARG A 118 4.24 -10.93 -1.10
N PRO A 119 3.36 -9.91 -1.09
CA PRO A 119 3.35 -8.93 -0.02
C PRO A 119 2.85 -9.56 1.29
N TRP A 120 3.27 -8.98 2.41
CA TRP A 120 2.68 -9.28 3.72
C TRP A 120 1.70 -8.18 4.12
N VAL A 121 0.67 -8.51 4.88
CA VAL A 121 -0.39 -7.57 5.24
C VAL A 121 -0.38 -7.33 6.75
N MET A 122 -0.31 -6.07 7.13
CA MET A 122 -0.54 -5.65 8.49
C MET A 122 -2.03 -5.77 8.82
N ASP A 123 -2.37 -6.35 9.97
CA ASP A 123 -3.75 -6.28 10.47
C ASP A 123 -4.06 -4.83 10.88
N LEU A 124 -4.96 -4.19 10.10
CA LEU A 124 -5.42 -2.82 10.30
C LEU A 124 -6.80 -2.77 10.98
N SER A 125 -7.37 -3.89 11.41
CA SER A 125 -8.71 -3.94 12.04
C SER A 125 -8.80 -3.12 13.33
N GLY A 126 -7.70 -3.03 14.09
CA GLY A 126 -7.53 -2.17 15.26
C GLY A 126 -6.95 -0.78 14.94
N GLY A 127 -6.77 -0.45 13.67
CA GLY A 127 -6.02 0.72 13.22
C GLY A 127 -4.50 0.48 13.22
N PHE A 128 -3.76 1.53 12.87
CA PHE A 128 -2.30 1.46 12.77
C PHE A 128 -1.64 1.67 14.15
N THR A 129 -0.93 0.65 14.64
CA THR A 129 -0.08 0.71 15.84
C THR A 129 1.36 0.27 15.56
N PRO A 130 2.35 0.76 16.32
CA PRO A 130 3.73 0.30 16.21
C PRO A 130 3.87 -1.22 16.42
N GLU A 131 3.12 -1.81 17.34
CA GLU A 131 3.19 -3.25 17.66
C GLU A 131 2.73 -4.10 16.49
N ALA A 132 1.59 -3.75 15.88
CA ALA A 132 1.05 -4.47 14.73
C ALA A 132 1.93 -4.30 13.48
N PHE A 133 2.52 -3.11 13.30
CA PHE A 133 3.49 -2.88 12.22
C PHE A 133 4.74 -3.73 12.43
N THR A 134 5.29 -3.77 13.64
CA THR A 134 6.48 -4.54 13.96
C THR A 134 6.26 -6.04 13.79
N ALA A 135 5.13 -6.56 14.29
CA ALA A 135 4.75 -7.96 14.07
C ALA A 135 4.67 -8.30 12.58
N ALA A 136 3.97 -7.48 11.79
CA ALA A 136 3.84 -7.70 10.36
C ALA A 136 5.16 -7.55 9.58
N ALA A 137 6.04 -6.64 10.00
CA ALA A 137 7.35 -6.45 9.37
C ALA A 137 8.32 -7.62 9.68
N LEU A 138 8.15 -8.31 10.81
CA LEU A 138 8.95 -9.50 11.14
C LEU A 138 8.68 -10.67 10.21
N GLU A 139 7.47 -10.76 9.65
CA GLU A 139 7.04 -11.80 8.70
C GLU A 139 7.67 -11.67 7.30
N LEU A 140 8.28 -10.52 6.98
CA LEU A 140 8.97 -10.33 5.70
C LEU A 140 10.28 -11.13 5.63
N THR A 141 10.32 -12.11 4.73
CA THR A 141 11.43 -13.05 4.55
C THR A 141 12.46 -12.59 3.51
N ASP A 142 12.05 -11.84 2.49
CA ASP A 142 12.94 -11.48 1.37
C ASP A 142 14.04 -10.49 1.75
N LYS A 143 15.19 -10.55 1.09
CA LYS A 143 16.33 -9.66 1.39
C LYS A 143 16.02 -8.19 1.13
N ILE A 144 15.27 -7.90 0.08
CA ILE A 144 14.86 -6.54 -0.31
C ILE A 144 13.43 -6.32 0.17
N ARG A 145 13.24 -5.32 1.04
CA ARG A 145 11.96 -5.06 1.72
C ARG A 145 11.55 -3.61 1.56
N PHE A 146 10.27 -3.38 1.28
CA PHE A 146 9.69 -2.04 1.17
C PHE A 146 8.38 -1.92 1.93
N THR A 147 8.02 -0.71 2.31
CA THR A 147 6.68 -0.37 2.83
C THR A 147 6.33 1.04 2.39
N SER A 148 5.03 1.30 2.24
CA SER A 148 4.51 2.66 2.10
C SER A 148 3.91 3.12 3.42
N LEU A 149 4.17 4.36 3.82
CA LEU A 149 3.62 4.98 5.03
C LEU A 149 3.15 6.40 4.74
N VAL A 150 2.27 6.92 5.60
CA VAL A 150 1.99 8.37 5.69
C VAL A 150 2.80 9.01 6.83
N PRO A 151 3.06 10.34 6.81
CA PRO A 151 3.85 11.02 7.85
C PRO A 151 3.39 10.74 9.28
N THR A 152 2.08 10.66 9.53
CA THR A 152 1.54 10.38 10.86
C THR A 152 1.83 8.97 11.33
N GLN A 153 1.92 7.98 10.43
CA GLN A 153 2.31 6.61 10.77
C GLN A 153 3.79 6.53 11.11
N LEU A 154 4.66 7.14 10.30
CA LEU A 154 6.10 7.20 10.59
C LEU A 154 6.37 7.94 11.91
N GLN A 155 5.66 9.03 12.17
CA GLN A 155 5.77 9.74 13.46
C GLN A 155 5.43 8.82 14.64
N ARG A 156 4.32 8.08 14.57
CA ARG A 156 3.94 7.12 15.64
C ARG A 156 4.99 6.04 15.83
N LEU A 157 5.59 5.55 14.75
CA LEU A 157 6.65 4.54 14.82
C LEU A 157 7.95 5.05 15.46
N LEU A 158 8.20 6.36 15.41
CA LEU A 158 9.38 7.01 15.98
C LEU A 158 9.12 7.67 17.35
N GLU A 159 7.87 7.71 17.79
CA GLU A 159 7.48 8.21 19.09
C GLU A 159 7.72 7.12 20.16
N SER A 160 8.92 7.12 20.74
CA SER A 160 9.38 6.11 21.72
C SER A 160 9.37 4.67 21.18
N PRO A 161 10.13 4.37 20.11
CA PRO A 161 10.14 3.05 19.50
C PRO A 161 10.69 1.99 20.47
N SER A 162 10.08 0.80 20.45
CA SER A 162 10.75 -0.38 21.01
C SER A 162 12.00 -0.73 20.19
N THR A 163 12.91 -1.49 20.79
CA THR A 163 14.11 -1.99 20.10
C THR A 163 13.76 -2.75 18.83
N ASP A 164 12.71 -3.57 18.86
CA ASP A 164 12.27 -4.37 17.71
C ASP A 164 11.67 -3.49 16.62
N THR A 165 10.85 -2.51 16.98
CA THR A 165 10.31 -1.53 16.02
C THR A 165 11.43 -0.80 15.29
N LEU A 166 12.43 -0.32 16.03
CA LEU A 166 13.57 0.36 15.42
C LEU A 166 14.41 -0.60 14.55
N ALA A 167 14.57 -1.85 14.97
CA ALA A 167 15.29 -2.87 14.19
C ALA A 167 14.59 -3.19 12.87
N VAL A 168 13.27 -3.39 12.86
CA VAL A 168 12.53 -3.67 11.61
C VAL A 168 12.51 -2.47 10.67
N LEU A 169 12.40 -1.24 11.20
CA LEU A 169 12.45 -0.02 10.37
C LEU A 169 13.79 0.09 9.61
N ARG A 170 14.90 -0.27 10.26
CA ARG A 170 16.23 -0.31 9.64
C ARG A 170 16.39 -1.42 8.61
N ARG A 171 15.61 -2.51 8.71
CA ARG A 171 15.63 -3.63 7.75
C ARG A 171 15.01 -3.27 6.40
N PHE A 172 14.12 -2.28 6.33
CA PHE A 172 13.57 -1.83 5.06
C PHE A 172 14.65 -1.20 4.19
N ASN A 173 14.65 -1.58 2.91
CA ASN A 173 15.52 -1.01 1.88
C ASN A 173 15.08 0.40 1.48
N GLY A 174 13.78 0.67 1.64
CA GLY A 174 13.20 2.00 1.57
C GLY A 174 11.79 2.01 2.16
N ILE A 175 11.45 3.13 2.79
CA ILE A 175 10.12 3.47 3.27
C ILE A 175 9.63 4.60 2.37
N LEU A 176 8.65 4.30 1.52
CA LEU A 176 8.03 5.29 0.66
C LEU A 176 7.05 6.13 1.50
N LEU A 177 7.32 7.41 1.69
CA LEU A 177 6.55 8.30 2.56
C LEU A 177 5.78 9.31 1.72
N GLY A 178 4.45 9.23 1.72
CA GLY A 178 3.60 10.09 0.90
C GLY A 178 2.23 10.35 1.49
N GLY A 179 1.32 10.87 0.67
CA GLY A 179 -0.07 11.16 1.05
C GLY A 179 -0.27 12.44 1.87
N ALA A 180 0.79 13.01 2.44
CA ALA A 180 0.79 14.34 3.06
C ALA A 180 2.23 14.90 3.11
N PRO A 181 2.39 16.23 3.27
CA PRO A 181 3.70 16.82 3.52
C PRO A 181 4.36 16.24 4.78
N ALA A 182 5.62 15.81 4.66
CA ALA A 182 6.42 15.33 5.79
C ALA A 182 7.15 16.50 6.47
N PRO A 183 6.99 16.73 7.78
CA PRO A 183 7.75 17.76 8.49
C PRO A 183 9.26 17.47 8.44
N ALA A 184 10.09 18.49 8.20
CA ALA A 184 11.55 18.32 8.16
C ALA A 184 12.12 17.59 9.39
N ARG A 185 11.62 17.93 10.60
CA ARG A 185 12.01 17.27 11.86
C ARG A 185 11.76 15.75 11.87
N LEU A 186 10.73 15.28 11.17
CA LEU A 186 10.40 13.85 11.10
C LEU A 186 11.41 13.13 10.19
N LEU A 187 11.78 13.75 9.08
CA LEU A 187 12.78 13.22 8.14
C LEU A 187 14.18 13.19 8.77
N GLU A 188 14.55 14.23 9.52
CA GLU A 188 15.80 14.27 10.29
C GLU A 188 15.84 13.16 11.35
N ALA A 189 14.77 13.00 12.16
CA ALA A 189 14.69 11.93 13.15
C ALA A 189 14.80 10.53 12.53
N ALA A 190 14.16 10.30 11.37
CA ALA A 190 14.29 9.04 10.64
C ALA A 190 15.72 8.80 10.16
N ARG A 191 16.39 9.84 9.65
CA ARG A 191 17.78 9.77 9.18
C ARG A 191 18.74 9.46 10.32
N GLU A 192 18.63 10.15 11.45
CA GLU A 192 19.43 9.91 12.67
C GLU A 192 19.22 8.49 13.21
N ALA A 193 18.00 7.97 13.08
CA ALA A 193 17.67 6.59 13.43
C ALA A 193 18.21 5.55 12.43
N GLY A 194 18.82 5.95 11.30
CA GLY A 194 19.32 5.06 10.25
C GLY A 194 18.23 4.45 9.37
N ILE A 195 17.08 5.12 9.26
CA ILE A 195 15.91 4.66 8.51
C ILE A 195 15.92 5.31 7.13
N ARG A 196 15.76 4.48 6.10
CA ARG A 196 15.78 4.91 4.70
C ARG A 196 14.38 5.36 4.27
N VAL A 197 14.13 6.66 4.34
CA VAL A 197 12.87 7.27 3.89
C VAL A 197 13.07 7.90 2.52
N ILE A 198 12.15 7.63 1.59
CA ILE A 198 12.05 8.29 0.29
C ILE A 198 10.71 9.01 0.27
N THR A 199 10.73 10.33 0.14
CA THR A 199 9.47 11.09 0.08
C THR A 199 8.86 10.99 -1.30
N THR A 200 7.53 10.99 -1.38
CA THR A 200 6.82 11.00 -2.65
C THR A 200 5.55 11.82 -2.62
N TYR A 201 5.23 12.41 -3.77
CA TYR A 201 3.96 13.05 -4.03
C TYR A 201 3.25 12.37 -5.21
N GLY A 202 1.94 12.22 -5.09
CA GLY A 202 1.09 11.61 -6.10
C GLY A 202 -0.36 11.48 -5.61
N SER A 203 -1.25 11.06 -6.50
CA SER A 203 -2.68 10.88 -6.26
C SER A 203 -3.19 9.62 -6.96
N ALA A 204 -4.50 9.38 -6.90
CA ALA A 204 -5.11 8.29 -7.68
C ALA A 204 -4.90 8.53 -9.19
N GLU A 205 -5.04 9.78 -9.64
CA GLU A 205 -4.90 10.19 -11.05
C GLU A 205 -3.49 9.98 -11.61
N THR A 206 -2.47 9.87 -10.75
CA THR A 206 -1.08 9.56 -11.14
C THR A 206 -0.69 8.12 -10.84
N CYS A 207 -1.67 7.24 -10.55
CA CYS A 207 -1.45 5.86 -10.11
C CYS A 207 -0.53 5.74 -8.88
N GLY A 208 -0.52 6.73 -7.99
CA GLY A 208 0.38 6.79 -6.83
C GLY A 208 1.54 7.77 -7.05
N GLY A 209 2.67 7.53 -6.40
CA GLY A 209 3.83 8.43 -6.42
C GLY A 209 4.36 8.70 -7.82
N CYS A 210 4.55 9.99 -8.15
CA CYS A 210 5.11 10.45 -9.43
C CYS A 210 6.27 11.46 -9.27
N VAL A 211 6.37 12.09 -8.10
CA VAL A 211 7.54 12.89 -7.68
C VAL A 211 8.18 12.20 -6.50
N TYR A 212 9.52 12.19 -6.47
CA TYR A 212 10.32 11.56 -5.44
C TYR A 212 11.42 12.53 -5.03
N ASP A 213 11.62 12.69 -3.72
CA ASP A 213 12.59 13.60 -3.07
C ASP A 213 12.61 15.06 -3.58
#